data_AF-A0AAJ1XY31-F1
#
_entry.id   AF-A0AAJ1XY31-F1
#
_cell.length_a   1.000
_cell.length_b   1.000
_cell.length_c   1.000
_cell.angle_alpha   90.00
_cell.angle_beta   90.00
_cell.angle_gamma   90.00
#
_symmetry.space_group_name_H-M   'P 1'
#
loop_
_entity.id
_entity.type
_entity.pdbx_description
1 polymer ?
#
loop_
_entity_poly.entity_id
_entity_poly.type
_entity_poly.pdbx_seq_one_letter_code
_entity_poly.pdbx_strand_id
1 'polypeptide(L)' 'MSVSIVANIKKIALEKNLTIKQIGKESGVGENAIYRWDKQNPNLSSLKKVSNYLNISIDELLESEKQEV' A
#
# COMPACT_ATOMS: atom_id res chain seq x y z
N MET A 1 6.37 16.83 3.48
CA MET A 1 6.21 15.86 2.37
C MET A 1 5.09 14.95 2.78
N SER A 2 3.92 15.04 2.13
CA SER A 2 2.78 14.19 2.45
C SER A 2 3.14 12.74 2.11
N VAL A 3 3.20 11.87 3.11
CA VAL A 3 3.57 10.47 2.91
C VAL A 3 2.32 9.72 2.45
N SER A 4 2.18 9.52 1.14
CA SER A 4 1.09 8.72 0.57
C SER A 4 1.25 7.25 0.95
N ILE A 5 0.14 6.51 1.10
CA ILE A 5 0.13 5.03 1.25
C ILE A 5 1.05 4.34 0.23
N VAL A 6 1.05 4.82 -1.02
CA VAL A 6 1.89 4.29 -2.10
C VAL A 6 3.38 4.40 -1.79
N ALA A 7 3.81 5.48 -1.12
CA ALA A 7 5.20 5.67 -0.72
C ALA A 7 5.61 4.67 0.36
N ASN A 8 4.72 4.40 1.33
CA ASN A 8 4.95 3.39 2.37
C ASN A 8 5.06 1.99 1.76
N ILE A 9 4.11 1.60 0.90
CA ILE A 9 4.15 0.34 0.18
C ILE A 9 5.46 0.23 -0.62
N LYS A 10 5.91 1.31 -1.27
CA LYS A 10 7.16 1.33 -2.05
C LYS A 10 8.38 1.10 -1.16
N LYS A 11 8.38 1.65 0.05
CA LYS A 11 9.47 1.47 1.03
C LYS A 11 9.55 0.01 1.50
N ILE A 12 8.43 -0.57 1.89
CA ILE A 12 8.35 -1.97 2.31
C ILE A 12 8.66 -2.91 1.14
N ALA A 13 8.22 -2.56 -0.07
CA ALA A 13 8.54 -3.28 -1.29
C ALA A 13 10.05 -3.31 -1.53
N LEU A 14 10.73 -2.16 -1.40
CA LEU A 14 12.19 -2.07 -1.53
C LEU A 14 12.91 -2.96 -0.52
N GLU A 15 12.48 -2.96 0.75
CA GLU A 15 13.04 -3.84 1.79
C GLU A 15 12.86 -5.32 1.46
N LYS A 16 11.73 -5.68 0.84
CA LYS A 16 11.43 -7.06 0.43
C LYS A 16 11.90 -7.40 -1.00
N ASN A 17 12.63 -6.52 -1.69
CA ASN A 17 13.00 -6.70 -3.11
C ASN A 17 11.80 -6.93 -4.05
N LEU A 18 10.67 -6.30 -3.76
CA LEU A 18 9.43 -6.36 -4.52
C LEU A 18 9.16 -5.01 -5.21
N THR A 19 8.26 -5.02 -6.18
CA THR A 19 7.77 -3.80 -6.83
C THR A 19 6.28 -3.60 -6.58
N ILE A 20 5.81 -2.35 -6.64
CA ILE A 20 4.38 -2.00 -6.49
C ILE A 20 3.50 -2.81 -7.43
N LYS A 21 3.95 -3.01 -8.68
CA LYS A 21 3.24 -3.82 -9.67
C LYS A 21 3.12 -5.27 -9.23
N GLN A 22 4.22 -5.85 -8.74
CA GLN A 22 4.22 -7.22 -8.23
C GLN A 22 3.30 -7.36 -7.04
N ILE A 23 3.38 -6.44 -6.07
CA ILE A 23 2.50 -6.42 -4.91
C ILE A 23 1.05 -6.36 -5.35
N GLY A 24 0.66 -5.42 -6.21
CA GLY A 24 -0.72 -5.29 -6.69
C GLY A 24 -1.22 -6.52 -7.45
N LYS A 25 -0.33 -7.17 -8.21
CA LYS A 25 -0.63 -8.41 -8.94
C LYS A 25 -0.77 -9.62 -8.01
N GLU A 26 0.18 -9.84 -7.11
CA GLU A 26 0.19 -10.99 -6.20
C GLU A 26 -0.85 -10.88 -5.09
N SER A 27 -1.09 -9.67 -4.57
CA SER A 27 -2.19 -9.42 -3.63
C SER A 27 -3.57 -9.53 -4.27
N GLY A 28 -3.66 -9.57 -5.62
CA GLY A 28 -4.93 -9.72 -6.33
C GLY A 28 -5.82 -8.47 -6.25
N VAL A 29 -5.21 -7.29 -6.12
CA VAL A 29 -5.91 -5.99 -6.11
C VAL A 29 -5.83 -5.29 -7.47
N GLY A 30 -4.82 -5.66 -8.26
CA GLY A 30 -4.52 -5.07 -9.55
C GLY A 30 -3.41 -4.04 -9.44
N GLU A 31 -2.42 -4.14 -10.32
CA GLU A 31 -1.27 -3.23 -10.42
C GLU A 31 -1.69 -1.76 -10.54
N ASN A 32 -2.73 -1.45 -11.32
CA ASN A 32 -3.27 -0.10 -11.46
C ASN A 32 -4.01 0.42 -10.22
N ALA A 33 -4.49 -0.46 -9.33
CA ALA A 33 -5.21 -0.04 -8.14
C ALA A 33 -4.28 0.72 -7.19
N ILE A 34 -3.08 0.18 -6.92
CA ILE A 34 -2.14 0.80 -5.98
C ILE A 34 -1.68 2.18 -6.47
N TYR A 35 -1.42 2.37 -7.77
CA TYR A 35 -1.09 3.69 -8.30
C TYR A 35 -2.23 4.71 -8.14
N ARG A 36 -3.49 4.26 -8.14
CA ARG A 36 -4.64 5.13 -7.90
C ARG A 36 -4.76 5.54 -6.44
N TRP A 37 -4.12 4.85 -5.50
CA TRP A 37 -4.23 5.17 -4.07
C TRP A 37 -3.60 6.50 -3.68
N ASP A 38 -2.78 7.06 -4.56
CA ASP A 38 -2.27 8.43 -4.43
C ASP A 38 -3.36 9.50 -4.68
N LYS A 39 -4.38 9.16 -5.48
CA LYS A 39 -5.49 10.07 -5.84
C LYS A 39 -6.86 9.65 -5.31
N GLN A 40 -7.05 8.38 -4.96
CA GLN A 40 -8.32 7.80 -4.56
C GLN A 40 -8.11 6.96 -3.32
N ASN A 41 -8.92 7.14 -2.28
CA ASN A 41 -8.79 6.30 -1.10
C ASN A 41 -9.07 4.82 -1.44
N PRO A 42 -8.16 3.90 -1.05
CA PRO A 42 -8.42 2.48 -1.19
C PRO A 42 -9.57 2.03 -0.30
N ASN A 43 -10.25 0.97 -0.74
CA ASN A 43 -11.21 0.25 0.07
C ASN A 43 -10.52 -0.74 1.01
N LEU A 44 -11.16 -1.02 2.15
CA LEU A 44 -10.63 -1.90 3.19
C LEU A 44 -10.24 -3.29 2.64
N SER A 45 -11.01 -3.84 1.71
CA SER A 45 -10.69 -5.13 1.09
C SER A 45 -9.36 -5.12 0.34
N SER A 46 -9.03 -4.01 -0.31
CA SER A 46 -7.80 -3.83 -1.07
C SER A 46 -6.60 -3.66 -0.15
N LEU A 47 -6.75 -2.85 0.89
CA LEU A 47 -5.74 -2.71 1.95
C LEU A 47 -5.46 -4.06 2.64
N LYS A 48 -6.51 -4.82 2.96
CA LYS A 48 -6.39 -6.14 3.59
C LYS A 48 -5.63 -7.13 2.73
N LYS A 49 -5.85 -7.12 1.41
CA LYS A 49 -5.12 -7.97 0.46
C LYS A 49 -3.62 -7.63 0.43
N VAL A 50 -3.29 -6.34 0.31
CA VAL A 50 -1.90 -5.87 0.23
C VAL A 50 -1.16 -6.09 1.55
N SER A 51 -1.78 -5.73 2.68
CA SER A 51 -1.21 -5.93 4.02
C SER A 51 -0.99 -7.42 4.34
N ASN A 52 -1.94 -8.29 4.00
CA ASN A 52 -1.79 -9.74 4.19
C ASN A 52 -0.64 -10.32 3.35
N TYR A 53 -0.48 -9.83 2.12
CA TYR A 53 0.65 -10.20 1.26
C TYR A 53 2.00 -9.71 1.80
N LEU A 54 2.05 -8.47 2.30
CA LEU A 54 3.24 -7.88 2.91
C LEU A 54 3.53 -8.41 4.32
N ASN A 55 2.60 -9.18 4.89
CA ASN A 55 2.62 -9.69 6.26
C ASN A 55 2.69 -8.58 7.32
N ILE A 56 1.94 -7.50 7.09
CA ILE A 56 1.82 -6.36 8.02
C ILE A 56 0.35 -6.09 8.31
N SER A 57 0.08 -5.25 9.31
CA SER A 57 -1.29 -4.80 9.63
C SER A 57 -1.76 -3.72 8.64
N ILE A 58 -3.08 -3.60 8.49
CA ILE A 58 -3.68 -2.51 7.71
C ILE A 58 -3.35 -1.16 8.36
N ASP A 59 -3.38 -1.08 9.68
CA ASP A 59 -2.98 0.11 10.44
C ASP A 59 -1.54 0.54 10.14
N GLU A 60 -0.56 -0.36 10.17
CA GLU A 60 0.84 -0.06 9.77
C GLU A 60 0.93 0.51 8.34
N LEU A 61 0.04 0.05 7.46
CA LEU A 61 -0.03 0.50 6.08
C LEU A 61 -0.64 1.92 5.98
N LEU A 62 -1.58 2.24 6.87
CA LEU A 62 -2.33 3.50 6.99
C LEU A 62 -1.70 4.53 7.94
N GLU A 63 -0.83 4.13 8.87
CA GLU A 63 -0.30 4.98 9.93
C GLU A 63 0.55 6.12 9.36
N SER A 64 1.02 5.96 8.13
CA SER A 64 1.67 7.03 7.35
C SER A 64 0.72 8.13 6.86
N GLU A 65 -0.60 7.90 6.85
CA GLU A 65 -1.64 8.88 6.48
C GLU A 65 -2.12 9.72 7.69
N LYS A 66 -1.82 9.27 8.93
CA LYS A 66 -2.07 10.05 10.16
C LYS A 66 -0.97 11.09 10.38
N GLN A 67 -0.93 12.11 9.54
CA GLN A 67 -0.44 13.42 9.97
C GLN A 67 -1.61 14.38 10.00
N GLU A 68 -2.35 14.33 11.12
CA GLU A 68 -3.14 15.46 11.58
C GLU A 68 -2.16 16.38 12.33
N VAL A 69 -1.82 17.52 11.72
CA VAL A 69 -1.28 18.71 12.41
C VAL A 69 -2.15 19.91 12.05
#